data_AF-A0A661WLS4-F1
#
_entry.id   AF-A0A661WLS4-F1
#
_cell.length_a   1.000
_cell.length_b   1.000
_cell.length_c   1.000
_cell.angle_alpha   90.00
_cell.angle_beta   90.00
_cell.angle_gamma   90.00
#
_symmetry.space_group_name_H-M   'P 1'
#
loop_
_entity.id
_entity.type
_entity.pdbx_description
1 polymer ?
#
loop_
_entity_poly.entity_id
_entity_poly.type
_entity_poly.pdbx_seq_one_letter_code
_entity_poly.pdbx_strand_id
1 'polypeptide(L)'
;MQIKCSHCNKMFAENKDAALAGMFAIHNEGLNHYDATCPHCQHAVRISDERMNETYPNWEAEYEDMMKRATEFEKKQAKLAEQAAENKGKPKKEKKKRKRNR
;
A
#
# COMPACT_ATOMS: atom_id res chain seq x y z
N MET A 1 -12.58 -3.54 4.16
CA MET A 1 -14.05 -3.80 4.09
C MET A 1 -14.36 -4.89 3.06
N GLN A 2 -15.43 -5.70 3.21
CA GLN A 2 -15.84 -6.68 2.18
C GLN A 2 -16.91 -6.10 1.25
N ILE A 3 -16.67 -6.19 -0.06
CA ILE A 3 -17.52 -5.60 -1.11
C ILE A 3 -17.88 -6.69 -2.12
N LYS A 4 -19.13 -6.69 -2.58
CA LYS A 4 -19.58 -7.49 -3.72
C LYS A 4 -19.48 -6.65 -4.98
N CYS A 5 -18.77 -7.13 -6.00
CA CYS A 5 -18.76 -6.46 -7.29
C CYS A 5 -20.13 -6.57 -7.98
N SER A 6 -20.72 -5.45 -8.38
CA SER A 6 -21.99 -5.44 -9.13
C SER A 6 -21.89 -6.05 -10.53
N HIS A 7 -20.68 -6.05 -11.13
CA HIS A 7 -20.45 -6.56 -12.47
C HIS A 7 -20.22 -8.09 -12.49
N CYS A 8 -19.23 -8.59 -11.74
CA CYS A 8 -18.87 -10.01 -11.76
C CYS A 8 -19.45 -10.82 -10.59
N ASN A 9 -20.18 -10.19 -9.67
CA ASN A 9 -20.78 -10.79 -8.48
C ASN A 9 -19.80 -11.44 -7.49
N LYS A 10 -18.49 -11.32 -7.71
CA LYS A 10 -17.46 -11.84 -6.80
C LYS A 10 -17.28 -10.91 -5.60
N MET A 11 -17.03 -11.51 -4.45
CA MET A 11 -16.66 -10.80 -3.23
C MET A 11 -15.17 -10.47 -3.29
N PHE A 12 -14.80 -9.27 -2.87
CA PHE A 12 -13.41 -8.88 -2.66
C PHE A 12 -13.27 -8.01 -1.41
N ALA A 13 -12.08 -7.99 -0.85
CA ALA A 13 -11.74 -7.13 0.27
C ALA A 13 -11.02 -5.89 -0.25
N GLU A 14 -11.50 -4.71 0.15
CA GLU A 14 -10.77 -3.46 -0.06
C GLU A 14 -9.69 -3.30 1.00
N ASN A 15 -8.52 -2.82 0.56
CA ASN A 15 -7.41 -2.53 1.45
C ASN A 15 -7.80 -1.40 2.42
N LYS A 16 -7.35 -1.49 3.67
CA LYS A 16 -7.63 -0.47 4.68
C LYS A 16 -7.11 0.89 4.25
N ASP A 17 -5.88 0.96 3.78
CA ASP A 17 -5.25 2.21 3.35
C ASP A 17 -5.97 2.84 2.15
N ALA A 18 -6.41 2.01 1.19
CA ALA A 18 -7.18 2.48 0.04
C ALA A 18 -8.56 3.02 0.45
N ALA A 19 -9.22 2.37 1.40
CA ALA A 19 -10.49 2.85 1.95
C ALA A 19 -10.34 4.17 2.73
N LEU A 20 -9.27 4.32 3.52
CA LEU A 20 -8.99 5.56 4.26
C LEU A 20 -8.66 6.72 3.30
N ALA A 21 -7.88 6.47 2.25
CA ALA A 21 -7.65 7.45 1.19
C ALA A 21 -8.94 7.82 0.46
N GLY A 22 -9.83 6.84 0.22
CA GLY A 22 -11.16 7.06 -0.34
C GLY A 22 -12.03 7.96 0.54
N MET A 23 -12.02 7.75 1.85
CA MET A 23 -12.74 8.64 2.78
C MET A 23 -12.19 10.05 2.81
N PHE A 24 -10.86 10.18 2.82
CA PHE A 24 -10.23 11.50 2.73
C PHE A 24 -10.69 12.23 1.47
N ALA A 25 -10.74 11.56 0.32
CA ALA A 25 -11.17 12.15 -0.95
C ALA A 25 -12.67 12.53 -0.93
N ILE A 26 -13.55 11.69 -0.38
CA ILE A 26 -14.97 12.00 -0.19
C ILE A 26 -15.15 13.30 0.62
N HIS A 27 -14.54 13.37 1.80
CA HIS A 27 -14.76 14.47 2.72
C HIS A 27 -14.01 15.76 2.37
N ASN A 28 -12.79 15.68 1.82
CA ASN A 28 -11.97 16.87 1.53
C ASN A 28 -12.09 17.35 0.09
N GLU A 29 -12.34 16.46 -0.87
CA GLU A 29 -12.43 16.82 -2.30
C GLU A 29 -13.88 16.97 -2.77
N GLY A 30 -14.85 16.75 -1.87
CA GLY A 30 -16.28 16.90 -2.16
C GLY A 30 -16.84 15.81 -3.07
N LEU A 31 -16.24 14.61 -3.06
CA LEU A 31 -16.75 13.46 -3.78
C LEU A 31 -17.92 12.84 -3.00
N ASN A 32 -18.95 12.37 -3.71
CA ASN A 32 -20.11 11.72 -3.07
C ASN A 32 -19.92 10.21 -2.85
N HIS A 33 -18.91 9.61 -3.48
CA HIS A 33 -18.66 8.18 -3.45
C HIS A 33 -17.19 7.88 -3.72
N TYR A 34 -16.76 6.71 -3.25
CA TYR A 34 -15.46 6.13 -3.58
C TYR A 34 -15.61 5.00 -4.59
N ASP A 35 -14.74 5.00 -5.60
CA ASP A 35 -14.69 3.97 -6.63
C ASP A 35 -13.67 2.88 -6.29
N ALA A 36 -14.14 1.76 -5.75
CA ALA A 36 -13.32 0.59 -5.46
C ALA A 36 -13.13 -0.27 -6.71
N THR A 37 -11.88 -0.51 -7.10
CA THR A 37 -11.58 -1.32 -8.30
C THR A 37 -11.59 -2.81 -7.97
N CYS A 38 -12.47 -3.58 -8.61
CA CYS A 38 -12.53 -5.02 -8.39
C CYS A 38 -11.25 -5.72 -8.91
N PRO A 39 -10.55 -6.53 -8.10
CA PRO A 39 -9.33 -7.22 -8.54
C PRO A 39 -9.58 -8.32 -9.58
N HIS A 40 -10.85 -8.72 -9.79
CA HIS A 40 -11.21 -9.79 -10.71
C HIS A 40 -11.60 -9.31 -12.11
N CYS A 41 -12.40 -8.26 -12.19
CA CYS A 41 -12.90 -7.74 -13.47
C CYS A 41 -12.49 -6.29 -13.75
N GLN A 42 -11.73 -5.67 -12.83
CA GLN A 42 -11.24 -4.29 -12.94
C GLN A 42 -12.33 -3.22 -13.07
N HIS A 43 -13.60 -3.59 -12.86
CA HIS A 43 -14.70 -2.65 -12.86
C HIS A 43 -14.70 -1.85 -11.56
N ALA A 44 -14.92 -0.53 -11.67
CA ALA A 44 -15.12 0.35 -10.52
C ALA A 44 -16.48 0.08 -9.85
N VAL A 45 -16.47 -0.11 -8.54
CA VAL A 45 -17.65 -0.33 -7.72
C VAL A 45 -17.81 0.89 -6.82
N ARG A 46 -18.91 1.62 -7.00
CA ARG A 46 -19.23 2.79 -6.18
C ARG A 46 -19.60 2.37 -4.77
N ILE A 47 -18.97 3.00 -3.79
CA ILE A 47 -19.25 2.86 -2.37
C ILE A 47 -19.73 4.22 -1.88
N SER A 48 -20.92 4.25 -1.27
CA SER A 48 -21.46 5.48 -0.67
C SER A 48 -20.67 5.87 0.57
N ASP A 49 -20.67 7.18 0.85
CA ASP A 49 -20.10 7.76 2.06
C ASP A 49 -20.66 7.11 3.34
N GLU A 50 -21.98 6.88 3.39
CA GLU A 50 -22.65 6.20 4.51
C GLU A 50 -22.00 4.86 4.85
N ARG A 51 -21.79 4.01 3.84
CA ARG A 51 -21.20 2.68 4.05
C ARG A 51 -19.74 2.74 4.48
N MET A 52 -19.00 3.74 4.01
CA MET A 52 -17.63 3.96 4.48
C MET A 52 -17.60 4.44 5.93
N ASN A 53 -18.48 5.38 6.30
CA ASN A 53 -18.61 5.90 7.67
C ASN A 53 -18.98 4.79 8.67
N GLU A 54 -19.88 3.88 8.30
CA GLU A 54 -20.21 2.70 9.11
C GLU A 54 -19.00 1.79 9.36
N THR A 55 -18.12 1.66 8.37
CA THR A 55 -16.96 0.76 8.46
C THR A 55 -15.77 1.42 9.17
N TYR A 56 -15.61 2.74 9.00
CA TYR A 56 -14.49 3.52 9.52
C TYR A 56 -15.00 4.79 10.23
N PRO A 57 -15.62 4.64 11.42
CA PRO A 57 -16.21 5.78 12.14
C PRO A 57 -15.17 6.79 12.66
N ASN A 58 -13.91 6.40 12.77
CA ASN A 58 -12.80 7.25 13.22
C ASN A 58 -11.70 7.34 12.15
N TRP A 59 -12.11 7.52 10.89
CA TRP A 59 -11.20 7.47 9.75
C TRP A 59 -10.12 8.57 9.78
N GLU A 60 -10.40 9.74 10.36
CA GLU A 60 -9.44 10.85 10.46
C GLU A 60 -8.19 10.46 11.26
N ALA A 61 -8.38 9.91 12.45
CA ALA A 61 -7.27 9.47 13.30
C ALA A 61 -6.50 8.29 12.67
N GLU A 62 -7.20 7.38 12.00
CA GLU A 62 -6.57 6.27 11.30
C GLU A 62 -5.78 6.74 10.06
N TYR A 63 -6.27 7.77 9.36
CA TYR A 63 -5.58 8.39 8.23
C TYR A 63 -4.30 9.09 8.67
N GLU A 64 -4.32 9.82 9.78
CA GLU A 64 -3.09 10.42 10.34
C GLU A 64 -2.05 9.36 10.72
N ASP A 65 -2.47 8.26 11.34
CA ASP A 65 -1.60 7.15 11.72
C ASP A 65 -1.01 6.46 10.47
N MET A 66 -1.81 6.30 9.41
CA MET A 66 -1.34 5.81 8.11
C MET A 66 -0.26 6.73 7.52
N MET A 67 -0.48 8.05 7.52
CA MET A 67 0.51 9.02 7.02
C MET A 67 1.80 9.02 7.84
N LYS A 68 1.71 8.93 9.17
CA LYS A 68 2.91 8.80 10.04
C LYS A 68 3.71 7.56 9.68
N ARG A 69 3.05 6.39 9.55
CA ARG A 69 3.70 5.13 9.14
C ARG A 69 4.35 5.22 7.76
N ALA A 70 3.71 5.89 6.81
CA ALA A 70 4.27 6.12 5.47
C ALA A 70 5.59 6.91 5.56
N THR A 71 5.61 8.03 6.29
CA THR A 71 6.84 8.83 6.45
C THR A 71 7.96 8.08 7.17
N GLU A 72 7.63 7.23 8.15
CA GLU A 72 8.62 6.38 8.82
C GLU A 72 9.18 5.31 7.90
N PHE A 73 8.34 4.72 7.04
CA PHE A 73 8.76 3.74 6.05
C PHE A 73 9.69 4.34 5.02
N GLU A 74 9.40 5.54 4.51
CA GLU A 74 10.28 6.27 3.60
C GLU A 74 11.66 6.55 4.23
N LYS A 75 11.69 7.01 5.48
CA LYS A 75 12.94 7.21 6.23
C LYS A 75 13.74 5.91 6.39
N LYS A 76 13.05 4.77 6.62
CA LYS A 76 13.70 3.45 6.72
C LYS A 76 14.23 2.98 5.36
N GLN A 77 13.48 3.19 4.29
CA GLN A 77 13.91 2.86 2.93
C GLN A 77 15.15 3.66 2.51
N ALA A 78 15.19 4.95 2.82
CA ALA A 78 16.36 5.80 2.55
C ALA A 78 17.62 5.28 3.28
N LYS A 79 17.52 4.98 4.57
CA LYS A 79 18.62 4.40 5.35
C LYS A 79 19.09 3.05 4.80
N LEU A 80 18.15 2.20 4.37
CA LEU A 80 18.49 0.89 3.81
C LEU A 80 19.16 1.02 2.44
N ALA A 81 18.77 2.01 1.63
CA ALA A 81 19.43 2.33 0.37
C ALA A 81 20.88 2.82 0.58
N GLU A 82 21.12 3.68 1.58
CA GLU A 82 22.47 4.12 1.97
C GLU A 82 23.33 2.94 2.43
N GLN A 83 22.81 2.08 3.31
CA GLN A 83 23.50 0.87 3.76
C GLN A 83 23.78 -0.12 2.63
N ALA A 84 22.87 -0.24 1.65
CA ALA A 84 23.05 -1.07 0.48
C ALA A 84 24.13 -0.51 -0.47
N ALA A 85 24.23 0.82 -0.59
CA ALA A 85 25.29 1.48 -1.36
C ALA A 85 26.68 1.26 -0.72
N GLU A 86 26.78 1.35 0.61
CA GLU A 86 28.04 1.11 1.34
C GLU A 86 28.50 -0.35 1.25
N ASN A 87 27.56 -1.31 1.30
CA ASN A 87 27.88 -2.74 1.23
C ASN A 87 28.30 -3.22 -0.17
N LYS A 88 27.84 -2.56 -1.26
CA LYS A 88 28.26 -2.88 -2.64
C LYS A 88 29.76 -2.60 -2.91
N GLY A 89 30.44 -1.85 -2.04
CA GLY A 89 31.86 -1.50 -2.18
C GLY A 89 32.87 -2.51 -1.61
N LYS A 90 32.46 -3.56 -0.89
CA LYS A 90 33.38 -4.59 -0.34
C LYS A 90 33.37 -5.85 -1.21
N PRO A 91 34.22 -5.97 -2.24
CA PRO A 91 34.36 -7.22 -2.97
C PRO A 91 34.90 -8.28 -2.00
N LYS A 92 34.11 -9.33 -1.78
CA LYS A 92 34.53 -10.55 -1.07
C LYS A 92 35.65 -11.16 -1.92
N LYS A 93 36.91 -10.90 -1.56
CA LYS A 93 38.11 -11.49 -2.22
C LYS A 93 37.92 -13.01 -2.26
N GLU A 94 37.49 -13.51 -3.40
CA GLU A 94 37.30 -14.92 -3.65
C GLU A 94 38.69 -15.57 -3.54
N LYS A 95 38.83 -16.52 -2.61
CA LYS A 95 40.09 -17.17 -2.29
C LYS A 95 40.64 -17.83 -3.56
N LYS A 96 41.83 -17.39 -3.99
CA LYS A 96 42.68 -17.98 -5.05
C LYS A 96 42.47 -19.49 -5.15
N LYS A 97 41.77 -19.96 -6.19
CA LYS A 97 41.79 -21.38 -6.58
C LYS A 97 43.24 -21.72 -6.92
N ARG A 98 43.84 -22.60 -6.11
CA ARG A 98 45.21 -23.10 -6.27
C ARG A 98 45.34 -23.72 -7.66
N LYS A 99 46.29 -23.21 -8.46
CA LYS A 99 46.68 -23.80 -9.75
C LYS A 99 47.09 -25.25 -9.51
N ARG A 100 46.41 -26.20 -10.13
CA ARG A 100 46.83 -27.60 -10.17
C ARG A 100 47.63 -27.78 -11.46
N ASN A 101 48.96 -27.81 -11.34
CA ASN A 101 49.86 -28.17 -12.44
C ASN A 101 49.60 -29.63 -12.84
N ARG A 102 49.47 -29.88 -14.15
CA ARG A 102 49.80 -31.15 -14.77
C ARG A 102 50.25 -30.90 -16.20
#